data_AF-C5KHX8-F1
#
_entry.id   AF-C5KHX8-F1
#
_cell.length_a   1.000
_cell.length_b   1.000
_cell.length_c   1.000
_cell.angle_alpha   90.00
_cell.angle_beta   90.00
_cell.angle_gamma   90.00
#
_symmetry.space_group_name_H-M   'P 1'
#
loop_
_entity.id
_entity.type
_entity.pdbx_description
1 polymer ?
#
loop_
_entity_poly.entity_id
_entity_poly.type
_entity_poly.pdbx_seq_one_letter_code
_entity_poly.pdbx_strand_id
1 'polypeptide(L)'
;DLGWIVPKSKASEITAKILLIYSALGLDIAFDKLRVSCTPHNLGFEWDLKSRSVRVPEEKRLALLKQLNSFVSAPGRRVAVPQVEQLTGRLTWLMQITPRLKAAMAPFYALQAAARKHALRYVTLGDQICHSAQLYLRVLSSPRLSGTTASQLLGWVAKKDDLCSVVVTDASLS
;
A
#
# COMPACT_ATOMS: atom_id res chain seq x y z
N ASP A 1 -7.05 -9.53 -2.60
CA ASP A 1 -8.17 -8.65 -2.21
C ASP A 1 -8.86 -8.09 -3.44
N LEU A 2 -10.13 -8.46 -3.64
CA LEU A 2 -11.00 -7.82 -4.63
C LEU A 2 -11.90 -6.83 -3.88
N GLY A 3 -12.05 -5.63 -4.44
CA GLY A 3 -12.84 -4.56 -3.84
C GLY A 3 -13.82 -3.95 -4.86
N TRP A 4 -15.10 -3.88 -4.51
CA TRP A 4 -16.12 -3.23 -5.35
C TRP A 4 -16.59 -1.94 -4.70
N ILE A 5 -16.54 -0.85 -5.45
CA ILE A 5 -17.08 0.43 -5.01
C ILE A 5 -18.50 0.58 -5.53
N VAL A 6 -19.45 0.74 -4.61
CA VAL A 6 -20.88 0.79 -4.93
C VAL A 6 -21.57 1.95 -4.22
N PRO A 7 -22.65 2.53 -4.77
CA PRO A 7 -23.45 3.53 -4.08
C PRO A 7 -23.99 2.96 -2.77
N LYS A 8 -23.94 3.73 -1.68
CA LYS A 8 -24.39 3.31 -0.34
C LYS A 8 -25.84 2.80 -0.36
N SER A 9 -26.72 3.40 -1.17
CA SER A 9 -28.12 2.97 -1.31
C SER A 9 -28.28 1.58 -1.92
N LYS A 10 -27.29 1.10 -2.70
CA LYS A 10 -27.32 -0.21 -3.37
C LYS A 10 -26.32 -1.21 -2.76
N ALA A 11 -25.66 -0.85 -1.67
CA ALA A 11 -24.59 -1.62 -1.06
C ALA A 11 -25.00 -3.06 -0.75
N SER A 12 -26.11 -3.24 -0.02
CA SER A 12 -26.59 -4.56 0.39
C SER A 12 -27.02 -5.40 -0.82
N GLU A 13 -27.73 -4.80 -1.78
CA GLU A 13 -28.20 -5.49 -2.98
C GLU A 13 -27.03 -5.98 -3.84
N ILE A 14 -26.05 -5.12 -4.10
CA ILE A 14 -24.89 -5.50 -4.92
C ILE A 14 -24.01 -6.51 -4.18
N THR A 15 -23.84 -6.36 -2.86
CA THR A 15 -23.12 -7.35 -2.04
C THR A 15 -23.78 -8.73 -2.17
N ALA A 16 -25.11 -8.82 -2.03
CA ALA A 16 -25.83 -10.08 -2.20
C ALA A 16 -25.63 -10.70 -3.59
N LYS A 17 -25.67 -9.87 -4.65
CA LYS A 17 -25.42 -10.34 -6.02
C LYS A 17 -24.00 -10.89 -6.21
N ILE A 18 -22.99 -10.21 -5.68
CA ILE A 18 -21.59 -10.66 -5.73
C ILE A 18 -21.45 -12.01 -5.02
N LEU A 19 -22.03 -12.13 -3.81
CA LEU A 19 -22.00 -13.37 -3.03
C LEU A 19 -22.69 -14.54 -3.77
N LEU A 20 -23.82 -14.27 -4.42
CA LEU A 20 -24.52 -15.28 -5.23
C LEU A 20 -23.68 -15.73 -6.43
N ILE A 21 -23.03 -14.79 -7.13
CA ILE A 21 -22.14 -15.12 -8.25
C ILE A 21 -20.96 -15.97 -7.76
N TYR A 22 -20.34 -15.59 -6.64
CA TYR A 22 -19.21 -16.32 -6.08
C TYR A 22 -19.58 -17.73 -5.65
N SER A 23 -20.74 -17.88 -5.00
CA SER A 23 -21.29 -19.19 -4.66
C SER A 23 -21.58 -20.02 -5.91
N ALA A 24 -22.16 -19.43 -6.97
CA ALA A 24 -22.42 -20.12 -8.23
C ALA A 24 -21.14 -20.54 -8.96
N LEU A 25 -20.04 -19.82 -8.77
CA LEU A 25 -18.72 -20.17 -9.28
C LEU A 25 -17.96 -21.18 -8.40
N GLY A 26 -18.54 -21.61 -7.27
CA GLY A 26 -17.89 -22.53 -6.34
C GLY A 26 -16.72 -21.91 -5.57
N LEU A 27 -16.69 -20.57 -5.42
CA LEU A 27 -15.68 -19.89 -4.63
C LEU A 27 -16.06 -19.96 -3.14
N ASP A 28 -15.11 -20.40 -2.30
CA ASP A 28 -15.28 -20.38 -0.85
C ASP A 28 -15.22 -18.94 -0.33
N ILE A 29 -16.33 -18.49 0.25
CA ILE A 29 -16.47 -17.13 0.77
C ILE A 29 -16.37 -17.15 2.29
N ALA A 30 -15.36 -16.46 2.82
CA ALA A 30 -15.24 -16.19 4.24
C ALA A 30 -16.10 -14.97 4.61
N PHE A 31 -17.38 -15.21 4.96
CA PHE A 31 -18.34 -14.14 5.29
C PHE A 31 -17.87 -13.23 6.42
N ASP A 32 -17.09 -13.76 7.37
CA ASP A 32 -16.49 -13.03 8.49
C ASP A 32 -15.41 -12.02 8.04
N LYS A 33 -14.90 -12.17 6.81
CA LYS A 33 -13.95 -11.25 6.18
C LYS A 33 -14.61 -10.23 5.26
N LEU A 34 -15.91 -10.34 5.01
CA LEU A 34 -16.64 -9.35 4.22
C LEU A 34 -16.79 -8.04 5.01
N ARG A 35 -16.47 -6.92 4.37
CA ARG A 35 -16.57 -5.59 4.97
C ARG A 35 -17.29 -4.66 4.02
N VAL A 36 -18.25 -3.90 4.55
CA VAL A 36 -18.95 -2.82 3.83
C VAL A 36 -18.69 -1.53 4.60
N SER A 37 -17.88 -0.63 4.04
CA SER A 37 -17.48 0.60 4.73
C SER A 37 -17.23 1.78 3.78
N CYS A 38 -17.48 2.99 4.27
CA CYS A 38 -17.07 4.24 3.62
C CYS A 38 -15.60 4.60 3.87
N THR A 39 -14.97 3.95 4.87
CA THR A 39 -13.54 4.03 5.15
C THR A 39 -12.89 2.64 5.19
N PRO A 40 -12.85 1.93 4.06
CA PRO A 40 -12.43 0.54 4.00
C PRO A 40 -10.91 0.39 4.03
N HIS A 41 -10.44 -0.72 4.58
CA HIS A 41 -9.07 -1.17 4.43
C HIS A 41 -8.96 -2.05 3.18
N ASN A 42 -8.18 -1.65 2.17
CA ASN A 42 -8.00 -2.42 0.95
C ASN A 42 -6.55 -2.36 0.47
N LEU A 43 -5.98 -3.50 0.06
CA LEU A 43 -4.55 -3.66 -0.29
C LEU A 43 -3.62 -3.14 0.82
N GLY A 44 -4.07 -3.23 2.07
CA GLY A 44 -3.37 -2.75 3.24
C GLY A 44 -3.40 -1.23 3.47
N PHE A 45 -4.12 -0.45 2.66
CA PHE A 45 -4.30 1.00 2.80
C PHE A 45 -5.65 1.38 3.40
N GLU A 46 -5.74 2.56 3.99
CA GLU A 46 -6.99 3.19 4.44
C GLU A 46 -7.55 4.08 3.35
N TRP A 47 -8.77 3.80 2.94
CA TRP A 47 -9.46 4.58 1.93
C TRP A 47 -10.44 5.53 2.59
N ASP A 48 -10.48 6.78 2.15
CA ASP A 48 -11.54 7.71 2.50
C ASP A 48 -12.30 8.05 1.22
N LEU A 49 -13.42 7.38 1.02
CA LEU A 49 -14.22 7.50 -0.19
C LEU A 49 -14.91 8.87 -0.30
N LYS A 50 -15.14 9.55 0.82
CA LYS A 50 -15.73 10.91 0.84
C LYS A 50 -14.73 11.94 0.32
N SER A 51 -13.49 11.89 0.83
CA SER A 51 -12.43 12.80 0.38
C SER A 51 -11.66 12.31 -0.84
N ARG A 52 -12.00 11.11 -1.36
CA ARG A 52 -11.32 10.43 -2.48
C ARG A 52 -9.82 10.27 -2.25
N SER A 53 -9.42 10.13 -0.98
CA SER A 53 -8.02 10.02 -0.58
C SER A 53 -7.70 8.61 -0.11
N VAL A 54 -6.44 8.24 -0.25
CA VAL A 54 -5.89 6.99 0.27
C VAL A 54 -4.76 7.33 1.22
N ARG A 55 -4.71 6.61 2.34
CA ARG A 55 -3.79 6.86 3.44
C ARG A 55 -3.10 5.56 3.85
N VAL A 56 -1.89 5.72 4.37
CA VAL A 56 -1.18 4.65 5.04
C VAL A 56 -1.77 4.54 6.46
N PRO A 57 -2.22 3.35 6.90
CA PRO A 57 -2.64 3.15 8.28
C PRO A 57 -1.57 3.64 9.25
N GLU A 58 -1.98 4.29 10.34
CA GLU A 58 -1.04 5.00 11.23
C GLU A 58 0.05 4.07 11.79
N GLU A 59 -0.32 2.86 12.21
CA GLU A 59 0.62 1.85 12.70
C GLU A 59 1.71 1.53 11.66
N LYS A 60 1.31 1.28 10.40
CA LYS A 60 2.23 0.98 9.30
C LYS A 60 3.10 2.19 8.97
N ARG A 61 2.54 3.40 9.04
CA ARG A 61 3.27 4.66 8.83
C ARG A 61 4.36 4.82 9.88
N LEU A 62 4.04 4.64 11.16
CA LEU A 62 5.00 4.74 12.26
C LEU A 62 6.10 3.69 12.17
N ALA A 63 5.75 2.44 11.85
CA ALA A 63 6.71 1.36 11.66
C ALA A 63 7.68 1.67 10.49
N LEU A 64 7.17 2.19 9.38
CA LEU A 64 7.99 2.54 8.22
C LEU A 64 8.89 3.75 8.49
N LEU A 65 8.37 4.77 9.19
CA LEU A 65 9.17 5.93 9.65
C LEU A 65 10.32 5.48 10.55
N LYS A 66 10.05 4.61 11.54
CA LYS A 66 11.08 4.07 12.43
C LYS A 66 12.16 3.32 11.65
N GLN A 67 11.76 2.48 10.69
CA GLN A 67 12.70 1.72 9.87
C GLN A 67 13.54 2.64 8.98
N LEU A 68 12.93 3.60 8.29
CA LEU A 68 13.64 4.56 7.44
C LEU A 68 14.61 5.45 8.24
N ASN A 69 14.19 5.96 9.40
CA ASN A 69 15.09 6.72 10.28
C ASN A 69 16.33 5.91 10.65
N SER A 70 16.18 4.61 10.94
CA SER A 70 17.32 3.74 11.26
C SER A 70 18.32 3.55 10.11
N PHE A 71 17.89 3.72 8.87
CA PHE A 71 18.73 3.69 7.67
C PHE A 71 19.41 5.03 7.40
N VAL A 72 18.72 6.15 7.69
CA VAL A 72 19.25 7.50 7.45
C VAL A 72 20.25 7.94 8.52
N SER A 73 20.05 7.57 9.78
CA SER A 73 20.89 8.02 10.91
C SER A 73 22.30 7.42 10.93
N ALA A 74 22.62 6.48 10.04
CA ALA A 74 23.94 5.83 10.03
C ALA A 74 24.43 5.47 8.61
N PRO A 75 24.84 6.47 7.80
CA PRO A 75 25.55 6.21 6.54
C PRO A 75 26.79 5.33 6.79
N GLY A 76 27.09 4.40 5.88
CA GLY A 76 28.20 3.46 6.04
C GLY A 76 27.92 2.29 7.01
N ARG A 77 26.73 2.22 7.61
CA ARG A 77 26.34 1.09 8.45
C ARG A 77 26.18 -0.20 7.63
N ARG A 78 26.66 -1.31 8.18
CA ARG A 78 26.33 -2.65 7.69
C ARG A 78 24.95 -3.07 8.19
N VAL A 79 24.07 -3.43 7.27
CA VAL A 79 22.73 -3.94 7.54
C VAL A 79 22.55 -5.31 6.91
N ALA A 80 21.68 -6.13 7.51
CA ALA A 80 21.40 -7.46 6.97
C ALA A 80 20.59 -7.32 5.68
N VAL A 81 20.90 -8.13 4.66
CA VAL A 81 20.16 -8.13 3.39
C VAL A 81 18.65 -8.32 3.57
N PRO A 82 18.17 -9.22 4.46
CA PRO A 82 16.73 -9.35 4.74
C PRO A 82 16.07 -8.05 5.23
N GLN A 83 16.80 -7.18 5.94
CA GLN A 83 16.25 -5.88 6.38
C GLN A 83 16.05 -4.93 5.20
N VAL A 84 16.97 -4.95 4.24
CA VAL A 84 16.85 -4.18 2.98
C VAL A 84 15.69 -4.74 2.15
N GLU A 85 15.58 -6.06 2.02
CA GLU A 85 14.46 -6.72 1.33
C GLU A 85 13.10 -6.39 1.93
N GLN A 86 12.98 -6.44 3.25
CA GLN A 86 11.76 -6.05 3.93
C GLN A 86 11.42 -4.57 3.70
N LEU A 87 12.41 -3.68 3.79
CA LEU A 87 12.19 -2.25 3.55
C LEU A 87 11.76 -2.01 2.10
N THR A 88 12.48 -2.56 1.13
CA THR A 88 12.15 -2.46 -0.30
C THR A 88 10.72 -2.94 -0.56
N GLY A 89 10.30 -4.08 -0.01
CA GLY A 89 8.93 -4.58 -0.16
C GLY A 89 7.88 -3.59 0.35
N ARG A 90 8.12 -2.98 1.53
CA ARG A 90 7.24 -1.95 2.10
C ARG A 90 7.22 -0.66 1.26
N LEU A 91 8.35 -0.26 0.69
CA LEU A 91 8.42 0.92 -0.17
C LEU A 91 7.75 0.67 -1.53
N THR A 92 7.90 -0.53 -2.11
CA THR A 92 7.18 -0.94 -3.32
C THR A 92 5.67 -0.96 -3.10
N TRP A 93 5.22 -1.43 -1.93
CA TRP A 93 3.83 -1.30 -1.52
C TRP A 93 3.40 0.18 -1.45
N LEU A 94 4.14 1.02 -0.73
CA LEU A 94 3.84 2.45 -0.59
C LEU A 94 3.75 3.19 -1.94
N MET A 95 4.61 2.84 -2.90
CA MET A 95 4.64 3.46 -4.23
C MET A 95 3.32 3.33 -5.00
N GLN A 96 2.49 2.33 -4.69
CA GLN A 96 1.17 2.20 -5.29
C GLN A 96 0.36 3.49 -5.09
N ILE A 97 0.53 4.17 -3.95
CA ILE A 97 -0.17 5.41 -3.62
C ILE A 97 0.72 6.66 -3.73
N THR A 98 2.01 6.50 -3.97
CA THR A 98 2.97 7.60 -4.18
C THR A 98 3.87 7.33 -5.40
N PRO A 99 3.34 7.36 -6.63
CA PRO A 99 4.09 6.99 -7.84
C PRO A 99 5.28 7.93 -8.10
N ARG A 100 5.22 9.17 -7.60
CA ARG A 100 6.31 10.15 -7.68
C ARG A 100 7.62 9.68 -7.05
N LEU A 101 7.56 8.71 -6.13
CA LEU A 101 8.74 8.16 -5.46
C LEU A 101 9.35 6.94 -6.18
N LYS A 102 8.77 6.50 -7.30
CA LYS A 102 9.25 5.34 -8.06
C LYS A 102 10.74 5.43 -8.42
N ALA A 103 11.20 6.61 -8.82
CA ALA A 103 12.62 6.83 -9.13
C ALA A 103 13.53 6.63 -7.92
N ALA A 104 13.06 6.95 -6.71
CA ALA A 104 13.82 6.77 -5.47
C ALA A 104 14.00 5.30 -5.06
N MET A 105 13.40 4.33 -5.76
CA MET A 105 13.65 2.91 -5.53
C MET A 105 14.90 2.37 -6.20
N ALA A 106 15.39 3.02 -7.26
CA ALA A 106 16.50 2.47 -8.05
C ALA A 106 17.72 2.08 -7.19
N PRO A 107 18.15 2.89 -6.19
CA PRO A 107 19.25 2.50 -5.32
C PRO A 107 18.97 1.24 -4.51
N PHE A 108 17.74 1.05 -3.99
CA PHE A 108 17.37 -0.13 -3.21
C PHE A 108 17.44 -1.41 -4.05
N TYR A 109 16.94 -1.37 -5.28
CA TYR A 109 17.02 -2.51 -6.20
C TYR A 109 18.46 -2.81 -6.62
N ALA A 110 19.26 -1.78 -6.90
CA ALA A 110 20.67 -1.96 -7.23
C ALA A 110 21.45 -2.62 -6.08
N LEU A 111 21.20 -2.19 -4.84
CA LEU A 111 21.83 -2.77 -3.65
C LEU A 111 21.47 -4.25 -3.47
N GLN A 112 20.21 -4.62 -3.68
CA GLN A 112 19.76 -6.01 -3.62
C GLN A 112 20.34 -6.87 -4.75
N ALA A 113 20.39 -6.34 -5.97
CA ALA A 113 20.96 -7.03 -7.11
C ALA A 113 22.46 -7.33 -6.86
N ALA A 114 23.20 -6.34 -6.35
CA ALA A 114 24.59 -6.51 -5.94
C ALA A 114 24.73 -7.55 -4.81
N ALA A 115 23.88 -7.47 -3.78
CA ALA A 115 23.89 -8.43 -2.68
C ALA A 115 23.68 -9.88 -3.16
N ARG A 116 22.71 -10.10 -4.06
CA ARG A 116 22.41 -11.41 -4.64
C ARG A 116 23.55 -11.91 -5.52
N LYS A 117 24.08 -11.06 -6.40
CA LYS A 117 25.21 -11.39 -7.29
C LYS A 117 26.43 -11.89 -6.52
N HIS A 118 26.68 -11.33 -5.33
CA HIS A 118 27.83 -11.66 -4.50
C HIS A 118 27.48 -12.54 -3.28
N ALA A 119 26.27 -13.11 -3.22
CA ALA A 119 25.79 -13.94 -2.11
C ALA A 119 26.02 -13.33 -0.71
N LEU A 120 25.86 -12.00 -0.60
CA LEU A 120 26.14 -11.28 0.64
C LEU A 120 25.04 -11.51 1.67
N ARG A 121 25.44 -11.65 2.95
CA ARG A 121 24.50 -11.63 4.09
C ARG A 121 24.25 -10.23 4.63
N TYR A 122 25.20 -9.32 4.41
CA TYR A 122 25.18 -7.94 4.88
C TYR A 122 25.64 -7.00 3.77
N VAL A 123 25.08 -5.80 3.75
CA VAL A 123 25.46 -4.73 2.82
C VAL A 123 25.71 -3.44 3.57
N THR A 124 26.61 -2.62 3.03
CA THR A 124 26.87 -1.29 3.55
C THR A 124 25.93 -0.29 2.90
N LEU A 125 25.26 0.54 3.72
CA LEU A 125 24.39 1.59 3.22
C LEU A 125 25.23 2.74 2.65
N GLY A 126 25.17 2.93 1.34
CA GLY A 126 25.78 4.09 0.67
C GLY A 126 24.90 5.35 0.75
N ASP A 127 25.48 6.49 0.38
CA ASP A 127 24.82 7.80 0.43
C ASP A 127 23.55 7.86 -0.41
N GLN A 128 23.53 7.18 -1.56
CA GLN A 128 22.35 7.13 -2.45
C GLN A 128 21.15 6.48 -1.76
N ILE A 129 21.35 5.41 -0.99
CA ILE A 129 20.27 4.76 -0.23
C ILE A 129 19.77 5.68 0.87
N CYS A 130 20.69 6.34 1.58
CA CYS A 130 20.35 7.28 2.65
C CYS A 130 19.53 8.46 2.09
N HIS A 131 19.97 9.02 0.96
CA HIS A 131 19.26 10.09 0.26
C HIS A 131 17.86 9.64 -0.19
N SER A 132 17.73 8.47 -0.83
CA SER A 132 16.43 7.93 -1.21
C SER A 132 15.53 7.68 -0.01
N ALA A 133 16.05 7.14 1.09
CA ALA A 133 15.29 6.95 2.33
C ALA A 133 14.80 8.28 2.92
N GLN A 134 15.58 9.35 2.85
CA GLN A 134 15.17 10.70 3.26
C GLN A 134 13.98 11.23 2.42
N LEU A 135 13.95 10.95 1.12
CA LEU A 135 12.81 11.35 0.28
C LEU A 135 11.51 10.66 0.75
N TYR A 136 11.57 9.36 1.06
CA TYR A 136 10.44 8.64 1.63
C TYR A 136 10.02 9.20 3.00
N LEU A 137 10.98 9.53 3.88
CA LEU A 137 10.69 10.15 5.19
C LEU A 137 9.93 11.46 5.06
N ARG A 138 10.34 12.35 4.14
CA ARG A 138 9.66 13.65 3.93
C ARG A 138 8.21 13.46 3.51
N VAL A 139 7.96 12.48 2.63
CA VAL A 139 6.62 12.18 2.15
C VAL A 139 5.76 11.55 3.25
N LEU A 140 6.29 10.58 4.02
CA LEU A 140 5.56 9.93 5.12
C LEU A 140 5.38 10.82 6.37
N SER A 141 6.22 11.83 6.54
CA SER A 141 6.07 12.85 7.60
C SER A 141 4.93 13.82 7.30
N SER A 142 4.48 13.91 6.05
CA SER A 142 3.31 14.72 5.69
C SER A 142 2.03 13.95 6.01
N PRO A 143 1.10 14.50 6.83
CA PRO A 143 -0.13 13.81 7.23
C PRO A 143 -1.11 13.60 6.06
N ARG A 144 -0.89 14.30 4.94
CA ARG A 144 -1.61 14.11 3.69
C ARG A 144 -0.61 13.62 2.66
N LEU A 145 -0.62 12.32 2.40
CA LEU A 145 0.01 11.76 1.21
C LEU A 145 -0.85 12.17 0.01
N SER A 146 -0.74 13.42 -0.43
CA SER A 146 -1.55 14.06 -1.48
C SER A 146 -1.23 13.54 -2.89
N GLY A 147 -0.83 12.28 -3.02
CA GLY A 147 -0.14 11.76 -4.20
C GLY A 147 -0.99 10.96 -5.16
N THR A 148 -2.06 10.32 -4.71
CA THR A 148 -2.91 9.50 -5.57
C THR A 148 -4.36 9.71 -5.20
N THR A 149 -5.13 10.16 -6.17
CA THR A 149 -6.56 9.94 -6.14
C THR A 149 -6.79 8.44 -6.06
N ALA A 150 -7.65 8.02 -5.13
CA ALA A 150 -8.24 6.68 -5.02
C ALA A 150 -8.51 6.00 -6.38
N SER A 151 -8.76 6.82 -7.41
CA SER A 151 -8.94 6.39 -8.78
C SER A 151 -7.81 5.66 -9.47
N GLN A 152 -6.55 5.98 -9.21
CA GLN A 152 -5.46 5.34 -9.93
C GLN A 152 -5.21 3.90 -9.47
N LEU A 153 -5.57 3.58 -8.23
CA LEU A 153 -5.35 2.28 -7.60
C LEU A 153 -6.45 1.25 -7.88
N LEU A 154 -7.66 1.70 -8.16
CA LEU A 154 -8.82 0.85 -8.44
C LEU A 154 -9.36 1.01 -9.87
N GLY A 155 -8.66 1.75 -10.75
CA GLY A 155 -9.20 2.10 -12.08
C GLY A 155 -10.48 2.92 -12.02
N TRP A 156 -10.65 3.72 -10.96
CA TRP A 156 -11.92 4.36 -10.61
C TRP A 156 -12.22 5.55 -11.53
N VAL A 157 -13.38 5.51 -12.18
CA VAL A 157 -14.06 6.69 -12.74
C VAL A 157 -15.38 6.85 -11.97
N ALA A 158 -15.31 7.21 -10.68
CA ALA A 158 -16.54 7.57 -9.97
C ALA A 158 -17.10 8.87 -10.52
N LYS A 159 -18.33 8.81 -11.02
CA LYS A 159 -19.10 10.01 -11.38
C LYS A 159 -19.26 10.89 -10.15
N LYS A 160 -19.35 12.20 -10.38
CA LYS A 160 -19.33 13.25 -9.34
C LYS A 160 -20.45 13.08 -8.29
N ASP A 161 -21.51 12.35 -8.63
CA ASP A 161 -22.71 12.20 -7.81
C ASP A 161 -22.68 11.00 -6.83
N ASP A 162 -21.68 10.12 -6.90
CA ASP A 162 -21.56 8.93 -6.02
C ASP A 162 -20.79 9.19 -4.70
N LEU A 163 -20.93 10.40 -4.13
CA LEU A 163 -20.17 10.88 -2.94
C LEU A 163 -20.35 10.03 -1.67
N CYS A 164 -21.29 9.08 -1.66
CA CYS A 164 -21.50 8.10 -0.60
C CYS A 164 -21.30 6.69 -1.16
N SER A 165 -20.09 6.36 -1.56
CA SER A 165 -19.77 4.98 -1.96
C SER A 165 -19.33 4.14 -0.76
N VAL A 166 -19.48 2.82 -0.85
CA VAL A 166 -18.88 1.84 0.07
C VAL A 166 -17.98 0.90 -0.73
N VAL A 167 -16.87 0.44 -0.15
CA VAL A 167 -16.15 -0.71 -0.71
C VAL A 167 -16.66 -1.98 -0.03
N VAL A 168 -17.00 -2.97 -0.84
CA VAL A 168 -17.16 -4.37 -0.44
C VAL A 168 -15.82 -5.05 -0.68
N THR A 169 -15.17 -5.57 0.36
CA THR A 169 -13.89 -6.30 0.19
C THR A 169 -14.07 -7.79 0.49
N ASP A 170 -13.44 -8.62 -0.33
CA ASP A 170 -13.24 -10.04 -0.05
C ASP A 170 -11.75 -10.32 0.23
N ALA A 171 -11.47 -10.76 1.46
CA ALA A 171 -10.14 -11.21 1.91
C ALA A 171 -10.08 -12.75 2.10
N SER A 172 -11.01 -13.50 1.51
CA SER A 172 -10.99 -14.97 1.45
C SER A 172 -9.90 -15.49 0.50
N LEU A 173 -9.63 -14.74 -0.57
CA LEU A 173 -8.74 -15.13 -1.67
C LEU A 173 -7.26 -14.75 -1.42
N SER A 174 -6.88 -14.49 -0.17
CA SER A 174 -5.51 -14.14 0.24
C SER A 174 -4.83 -15.27 1.00
#